data_AF-A0A4Q7ANU1-F1
#
_entry.id   AF-A0A4Q7ANU1-F1
#
_cell.length_a   1.000
_cell.length_b   1.000
_cell.length_c   1.000
_cell.angle_alpha   90.00
_cell.angle_beta   90.00
_cell.angle_gamma   90.00
#
_symmetry.space_group_name_H-M   'P 1'
#
loop_
_entity.id
_entity.type
_entity.pdbx_description
1 polymer ?
#
loop_
_entity_poly.entity_id
_entity_poly.type
_entity_poly.pdbx_seq_one_letter_code
_entity_poly.pdbx_strand_id
1 'polypeptide(L)'
;MTQKHEIKNRWTGEVLFTCDIPEGMESGMIARHAVETAIAQDANLRDANLRDADLWGANLRDADLEDANLRGANLEDANLLGANLQGANLLGANLLGANLQGANLRDANLRDANLRGANLLGANLQGADLRGAKNAPLVINSLRWMVYISGTGMMRIGCQEHSIERWKGFSDELISRMDSYALEFWNQHKAMLLGICDMYKHAEEAEKEEV
;
A
#
# COMPACT_ATOMS: atom_id res chain seq x y z
N MET A 1 -24.65 15.94 25.02
CA MET A 1 -24.93 16.00 23.57
C MET A 1 -23.94 15.06 22.91
N THR A 2 -24.38 14.13 22.07
CA THR A 2 -23.45 13.29 21.30
C THR A 2 -22.69 14.19 20.33
N GLN A 3 -21.36 14.15 20.39
CA GLN A 3 -20.52 14.84 19.43
C GLN A 3 -20.69 14.12 18.09
N LYS A 4 -20.80 14.84 16.97
CA LYS A 4 -20.83 14.23 15.64
C LYS A 4 -19.45 14.31 14.99
N HIS A 5 -19.10 13.30 14.23
CA HIS A 5 -17.92 13.29 13.37
C HIS A 5 -18.35 13.09 11.91
N GLU A 6 -17.71 13.83 11.01
CA GLU A 6 -18.02 13.82 9.58
C GLU A 6 -16.81 13.31 8.82
N ILE A 7 -17.00 12.29 7.99
CA ILE A 7 -16.05 11.92 6.94
C ILE A 7 -16.40 12.72 5.70
N LYS A 8 -15.44 13.44 5.13
CA LYS A 8 -15.67 14.37 4.02
C LYS A 8 -14.95 13.94 2.76
N ASN A 9 -15.49 14.32 1.61
CA ASN A 9 -14.83 14.21 0.32
C ASN A 9 -13.60 15.15 0.29
N ARG A 10 -12.46 14.62 -0.15
CA ARG A 10 -11.17 15.32 -0.18
C ARG A 10 -11.10 16.47 -1.20
N TRP A 11 -11.99 16.48 -2.18
CA TRP A 11 -12.01 17.47 -3.26
C TRP A 11 -13.10 18.51 -3.05
N THR A 12 -14.33 18.06 -2.74
CA THR A 12 -15.51 18.92 -2.64
C THR A 12 -15.76 19.43 -1.22
N GLY A 13 -15.25 18.72 -0.20
CA GLY A 13 -15.56 18.97 1.21
C GLY A 13 -16.97 18.53 1.64
N GLU A 14 -17.73 17.91 0.74
CA GLU A 14 -19.06 17.35 1.05
C GLU A 14 -18.96 16.23 2.08
N VAL A 15 -19.98 16.10 2.93
CA VAL A 15 -20.06 15.05 3.93
C VAL A 15 -20.45 13.74 3.25
N LEU A 16 -19.53 12.77 3.27
CA LEU A 16 -19.77 11.40 2.79
C LEU A 16 -20.52 10.57 3.83
N PHE A 17 -20.20 10.79 5.11
CA PHE A 17 -20.77 10.05 6.23
C PHE A 17 -20.75 10.88 7.50
N THR A 18 -21.74 10.68 8.38
CA THR A 18 -21.79 11.27 9.72
C THR A 18 -22.07 10.19 10.74
N CYS A 19 -21.28 10.12 11.80
CA CYS A 19 -21.56 9.28 12.95
C CYS A 19 -21.70 10.09 14.23
N ASP A 20 -22.48 9.55 15.16
CA ASP A 20 -22.49 9.99 16.55
C ASP A 20 -21.29 9.34 17.27
N ILE A 21 -20.54 10.16 18.01
CA ILE A 21 -19.40 9.75 18.82
C ILE A 21 -19.88 9.49 20.25
N PRO A 22 -19.66 8.28 20.79
CA PRO A 22 -19.96 7.96 22.17
C PRO A 22 -19.26 8.91 23.15
N GLU A 23 -19.95 9.25 24.23
CA GLU A 23 -19.39 10.10 25.28
C GLU A 23 -18.17 9.41 25.92
N GLY A 24 -17.07 10.16 26.08
CA GLY A 24 -15.82 9.64 26.64
C GLY A 24 -14.90 8.90 25.67
N MET A 25 -15.21 8.86 24.37
CA MET A 25 -14.32 8.28 23.37
C MET A 25 -12.99 9.07 23.28
N GLU A 26 -11.87 8.34 23.30
CA GLU A 26 -10.55 8.94 23.11
C GLU A 26 -10.41 9.51 21.71
N SER A 27 -9.79 10.69 21.57
CA SER A 27 -9.70 11.40 20.30
C SER A 27 -9.02 10.59 19.19
N GLY A 28 -8.05 9.72 19.54
CA GLY A 28 -7.39 8.82 18.60
C GLY A 28 -8.33 7.74 18.03
N MET A 29 -9.36 7.34 18.77
CA MET A 29 -10.31 6.31 18.32
C MET A 29 -11.42 6.85 17.43
N ILE A 30 -11.64 8.17 17.39
CA ILE A 30 -12.76 8.78 16.67
C ILE A 30 -12.74 8.45 15.18
N ALA A 31 -11.58 8.59 14.53
CA ALA A 31 -11.45 8.33 13.09
C ALA A 31 -11.69 6.85 12.77
N ARG A 32 -11.04 5.95 13.51
CA ARG A 32 -11.28 4.50 13.42
C ARG A 32 -12.75 4.16 13.60
N HIS A 33 -13.38 4.63 14.67
CA HIS A 33 -14.79 4.36 14.95
C HIS A 33 -15.69 4.87 13.83
N ALA A 34 -15.46 6.10 13.35
CA ALA A 34 -16.24 6.68 12.26
C ALA A 34 -16.14 5.87 10.97
N VAL A 35 -14.92 5.44 10.60
CA VAL A 35 -14.68 4.66 9.39
C VAL A 35 -15.26 3.25 9.51
N GLU A 36 -15.05 2.56 10.62
CA GLU A 36 -15.64 1.23 10.85
C GLU A 36 -17.17 1.28 10.86
N THR A 37 -17.75 2.34 11.43
CA THR A 37 -19.21 2.57 11.41
C THR A 37 -19.72 2.86 10.00
N ALA A 38 -18.99 3.66 9.21
CA ALA A 38 -19.32 3.93 7.82
C ALA A 38 -19.36 2.64 6.99
N ILE A 39 -18.34 1.79 7.14
CA ILE A 39 -18.25 0.51 6.44
C ILE A 39 -19.36 -0.44 6.87
N ALA A 40 -19.66 -0.52 8.17
CA ALA A 40 -20.76 -1.35 8.68
C ALA A 40 -22.15 -0.92 8.18
N GLN A 41 -22.27 0.32 7.67
CA GLN A 41 -23.50 0.86 7.06
C GLN A 41 -23.42 0.92 5.53
N ASP A 42 -22.45 0.22 4.93
CA ASP A 42 -22.22 0.19 3.47
C ASP A 42 -22.05 1.59 2.85
N ALA A 43 -21.50 2.54 3.62
CA ALA A 43 -21.27 3.89 3.14
C ALA A 43 -20.15 3.92 2.08
N ASN A 44 -20.34 4.72 1.04
CA ASN A 44 -19.33 4.93 0.01
C ASN A 44 -18.23 5.88 0.55
N LEU A 45 -17.02 5.35 0.73
CA LEU A 45 -15.85 6.10 1.20
C LEU A 45 -14.87 6.48 0.07
N ARG A 46 -15.31 6.38 -1.19
CA ARG A 46 -14.57 6.97 -2.32
C ARG A 46 -14.27 8.44 -2.06
N ASP A 47 -13.07 8.86 -2.44
CA ASP A 47 -12.55 10.21 -2.24
C ASP A 47 -12.51 10.67 -0.77
N ALA A 48 -12.66 9.78 0.22
CA ALA A 48 -12.68 10.18 1.61
C ALA A 48 -11.37 10.86 2.04
N ASN A 49 -11.48 11.95 2.79
CA ASN A 49 -10.35 12.61 3.42
C ASN A 49 -10.08 11.98 4.79
N LEU A 50 -9.12 11.05 4.82
CA LEU A 50 -8.66 10.31 6.00
C LEU A 50 -7.18 10.61 6.27
N ARG A 51 -6.76 11.83 5.94
CA ARG A 51 -5.38 12.27 6.09
C ARG A 51 -5.00 12.27 7.57
N ASP A 52 -3.82 11.72 7.87
CA ASP A 52 -3.23 11.64 9.20
C ASP A 52 -4.16 10.94 10.23
N ALA A 53 -5.16 10.18 9.75
CA ALA A 53 -6.13 9.49 10.59
C ALA A 53 -5.47 8.32 11.34
N ASP A 54 -5.83 8.16 12.61
CA ASP A 54 -5.47 6.98 13.38
C ASP A 54 -6.49 5.86 13.13
N LEU A 55 -6.07 4.88 12.35
CA LEU A 55 -6.82 3.70 11.92
C LEU A 55 -6.09 2.42 12.36
N TRP A 56 -5.31 2.51 13.44
CA TRP A 56 -4.59 1.36 13.99
C TRP A 56 -5.54 0.19 14.27
N GLY A 57 -5.21 -0.98 13.73
CA GLY A 57 -5.99 -2.20 13.86
C GLY A 57 -7.42 -2.11 13.32
N ALA A 58 -7.73 -1.11 12.47
CA ALA A 58 -9.07 -0.90 11.96
C ALA A 58 -9.50 -2.06 11.04
N ASN A 59 -10.78 -2.44 11.12
CA ASN A 59 -11.36 -3.39 10.18
C ASN A 59 -11.89 -2.66 8.93
N LEU A 60 -11.09 -2.68 7.87
CA LEU A 60 -11.36 -2.02 6.58
C LEU A 60 -11.56 -3.06 5.45
N ARG A 61 -12.01 -4.25 5.82
CA ARG A 61 -12.19 -5.36 4.89
C ARG A 61 -13.19 -4.99 3.80
N ASP A 62 -12.82 -5.26 2.56
CA ASP A 62 -13.65 -5.02 1.37
C ASP A 62 -14.12 -3.55 1.22
N ALA A 63 -13.51 -2.61 1.95
CA ALA A 63 -13.90 -1.21 1.96
C ALA A 63 -13.59 -0.54 0.61
N ASP A 64 -14.48 0.35 0.19
CA ASP A 64 -14.31 1.14 -1.04
C ASP A 64 -13.69 2.51 -0.72
N LEU A 65 -12.37 2.59 -0.87
CA LEU A 65 -11.52 3.74 -0.59
C LEU A 65 -10.83 4.24 -1.86
N GLU A 66 -11.46 4.05 -3.02
CA GLU A 66 -10.97 4.57 -4.30
C GLU A 66 -10.70 6.07 -4.20
N ASP A 67 -9.53 6.51 -4.66
CA ASP A 67 -9.07 7.90 -4.62
C ASP A 67 -9.06 8.55 -3.22
N ALA A 68 -9.20 7.78 -2.13
CA ALA A 68 -9.17 8.31 -0.78
C ALA A 68 -7.81 8.96 -0.43
N ASN A 69 -7.83 9.98 0.41
CA ASN A 69 -6.63 10.60 0.96
C ASN A 69 -6.28 9.95 2.30
N LEU A 70 -5.33 9.02 2.29
CA LEU A 70 -4.80 8.33 3.47
C LEU A 70 -3.35 8.75 3.77
N ARG A 71 -2.95 9.94 3.30
CA ARG A 71 -1.60 10.46 3.50
C ARG A 71 -1.29 10.52 5.00
N GLY A 72 -0.18 9.92 5.41
CA GLY A 72 0.26 9.89 6.80
C GLY A 72 -0.65 9.12 7.76
N ALA A 73 -1.69 8.43 7.26
CA ALA A 73 -2.59 7.67 8.12
C ALA A 73 -1.85 6.52 8.83
N ASN A 74 -2.24 6.26 10.07
CA ASN A 74 -1.77 5.10 10.81
C ASN A 74 -2.70 3.92 10.54
N LEU A 75 -2.27 2.97 9.70
CA LEU A 75 -2.98 1.74 9.31
C LEU A 75 -2.23 0.50 9.81
N GLU A 76 -1.40 0.64 10.84
CA GLU A 76 -0.68 -0.49 11.43
C GLU A 76 -1.65 -1.55 11.94
N ASP A 77 -1.37 -2.81 11.62
CA ASP A 77 -2.21 -4.00 11.85
C ASP A 77 -3.66 -3.90 11.31
N ALA A 78 -3.95 -2.93 10.44
CA ALA A 78 -5.28 -2.79 9.85
C ALA A 78 -5.60 -3.97 8.91
N ASN A 79 -6.87 -4.40 8.92
CA ASN A 79 -7.36 -5.41 8.01
C ASN A 79 -7.95 -4.77 6.76
N LEU A 80 -7.19 -4.74 5.67
CA LEU A 80 -7.55 -4.17 4.35
C LEU A 80 -7.77 -5.28 3.31
N LEU A 81 -8.11 -6.49 3.75
CA LEU A 81 -8.32 -7.62 2.84
C LEU A 81 -9.42 -7.28 1.83
N GLY A 82 -9.08 -7.39 0.54
CA GLY A 82 -10.01 -7.12 -0.57
C GLY A 82 -10.37 -5.64 -0.76
N ALA A 83 -9.82 -4.71 0.03
CA ALA A 83 -10.17 -3.30 -0.05
C ALA A 83 -9.83 -2.70 -1.44
N ASN A 84 -10.68 -1.79 -1.91
CA ASN A 84 -10.41 -1.00 -3.10
C ASN A 84 -9.69 0.29 -2.71
N LEU A 85 -8.40 0.38 -3.03
CA LEU A 85 -7.51 1.52 -2.78
C LEU A 85 -6.94 2.07 -4.11
N GLN A 86 -7.62 1.83 -5.23
CA GLN A 86 -7.17 2.33 -6.52
C GLN A 86 -7.08 3.86 -6.50
N GLY A 87 -5.96 4.41 -6.96
CA GLY A 87 -5.67 5.85 -6.96
C GLY A 87 -5.49 6.48 -5.56
N ALA A 88 -5.62 5.70 -4.48
CA ALA A 88 -5.54 6.22 -3.13
C ALA A 88 -4.16 6.84 -2.84
N ASN A 89 -4.18 7.94 -2.09
CA ASN A 89 -2.96 8.61 -1.66
C ASN A 89 -2.53 8.10 -0.29
N LEU A 90 -1.58 7.17 -0.24
CA LEU A 90 -1.00 6.53 0.96
C LEU A 90 0.41 7.04 1.26
N LEU A 91 0.78 8.23 0.75
CA LEU A 91 2.09 8.83 0.96
C LEU A 91 2.43 8.91 2.46
N GLY A 92 3.51 8.26 2.87
CA GLY A 92 3.99 8.23 4.26
C GLY A 92 3.07 7.48 5.23
N ALA A 93 2.08 6.73 4.76
CA ALA A 93 1.19 5.97 5.64
C ALA A 93 1.94 4.84 6.36
N ASN A 94 1.55 4.55 7.61
CA ASN A 94 2.07 3.41 8.35
C ASN A 94 1.20 2.19 8.09
N LEU A 95 1.68 1.20 7.33
CA LEU A 95 1.00 -0.05 6.99
C LEU A 95 1.72 -1.26 7.63
N LEU A 96 2.46 -1.04 8.73
CA LEU A 96 3.18 -2.08 9.45
C LEU A 96 2.22 -3.22 9.81
N GLY A 97 2.51 -4.45 9.39
CA GLY A 97 1.67 -5.62 9.69
C GLY A 97 0.29 -5.64 9.04
N ALA A 98 -0.06 -4.64 8.22
CA ALA A 98 -1.40 -4.53 7.64
C ALA A 98 -1.70 -5.72 6.69
N ASN A 99 -2.94 -6.21 6.73
CA ASN A 99 -3.39 -7.25 5.81
C ASN A 99 -3.99 -6.64 4.54
N LEU A 100 -3.21 -6.56 3.47
CA LEU A 100 -3.62 -6.07 2.15
C LEU A 100 -3.95 -7.20 1.17
N GLN A 101 -4.21 -8.42 1.67
CA GLN A 101 -4.45 -9.57 0.81
C GLN A 101 -5.61 -9.30 -0.16
N GLY A 102 -5.37 -9.46 -1.47
CA GLY A 102 -6.38 -9.22 -2.51
C GLY A 102 -6.75 -7.75 -2.74
N ALA A 103 -6.14 -6.79 -2.04
CA ALA A 103 -6.49 -5.38 -2.17
C ALA A 103 -6.17 -4.84 -3.58
N ASN A 104 -6.99 -3.93 -4.08
CA ASN A 104 -6.72 -3.21 -5.32
C ASN A 104 -5.94 -1.92 -5.00
N LEU A 105 -4.63 -1.89 -5.28
CA LEU A 105 -3.75 -0.74 -5.06
C LEU A 105 -3.30 -0.12 -6.41
N ARG A 106 -4.07 -0.32 -7.48
CA ARG A 106 -3.73 0.21 -8.80
C ARG A 106 -3.54 1.72 -8.75
N ASP A 107 -2.47 2.23 -9.35
CA ASP A 107 -2.18 3.66 -9.43
C ASP A 107 -2.11 4.38 -8.05
N ALA A 108 -2.04 3.63 -6.95
CA ALA A 108 -1.96 4.19 -5.60
C ALA A 108 -0.58 4.80 -5.33
N ASN A 109 -0.56 5.91 -4.58
CA ASN A 109 0.68 6.53 -4.14
C ASN A 109 1.10 5.98 -2.78
N LEU A 110 1.99 4.99 -2.76
CA LEU A 110 2.57 4.35 -1.57
C LEU A 110 3.95 4.91 -1.20
N ARG A 111 4.31 6.07 -1.74
CA ARG A 111 5.63 6.65 -1.49
C ARG A 111 5.88 6.82 0.00
N ASP A 112 7.09 6.56 0.45
CA ASP A 112 7.52 6.70 1.85
C ASP A 112 6.67 5.89 2.88
N ALA A 113 5.76 5.02 2.43
CA ALA A 113 4.90 4.23 3.32
C ALA A 113 5.66 3.11 4.03
N ASN A 114 5.30 2.79 5.27
CA ASN A 114 5.90 1.66 5.99
C ASN A 114 5.08 0.38 5.75
N LEU A 115 5.52 -0.47 4.82
CA LEU A 115 4.94 -1.76 4.46
C LEU A 115 5.63 -2.96 5.12
N ARG A 116 6.49 -2.75 6.14
CA ARG A 116 7.14 -3.88 6.84
C ARG A 116 6.08 -4.83 7.41
N GLY A 117 6.24 -6.14 7.17
CA GLY A 117 5.29 -7.16 7.63
C GLY A 117 3.90 -7.12 6.97
N ALA A 118 3.63 -6.19 6.04
CA ALA A 118 2.33 -6.13 5.37
C ALA A 118 2.13 -7.35 4.45
N ASN A 119 0.92 -7.92 4.46
CA ASN A 119 0.57 -9.04 3.59
C ASN A 119 -0.04 -8.54 2.27
N LEU A 120 0.72 -8.59 1.18
CA LEU A 120 0.31 -8.19 -0.17
C LEU A 120 -0.05 -9.37 -1.09
N LEU A 121 -0.33 -10.54 -0.52
CA LEU A 121 -0.73 -11.73 -1.31
C LEU A 121 -1.97 -11.40 -2.14
N GLY A 122 -1.89 -11.50 -3.47
CA GLY A 122 -3.03 -11.20 -4.33
C GLY A 122 -3.37 -9.71 -4.46
N ALA A 123 -2.60 -8.78 -3.88
CA ALA A 123 -2.82 -7.35 -4.06
C ALA A 123 -2.39 -6.84 -5.45
N ASN A 124 -3.24 -6.04 -6.11
CA ASN A 124 -2.94 -5.46 -7.41
C ASN A 124 -2.18 -4.13 -7.29
N LEU A 125 -0.88 -4.15 -7.58
CA LEU A 125 0.02 -2.98 -7.52
C LEU A 125 0.32 -2.36 -8.90
N GLN A 126 -0.47 -2.65 -9.95
CA GLN A 126 -0.21 -2.07 -11.27
C GLN A 126 -0.25 -0.54 -11.21
N GLY A 127 0.83 0.12 -11.62
CA GLY A 127 0.93 1.58 -11.63
C GLY A 127 1.15 2.22 -10.25
N ALA A 128 1.18 1.42 -9.17
CA ALA A 128 1.42 1.93 -7.84
C ALA A 128 2.84 2.51 -7.70
N ASP A 129 2.96 3.63 -7.01
CA ASP A 129 4.23 4.30 -6.75
C ASP A 129 4.73 3.98 -5.35
N LEU A 130 5.74 3.11 -5.25
CA LEU A 130 6.31 2.65 -3.99
C LEU A 130 7.62 3.36 -3.62
N ARG A 131 7.99 4.47 -4.27
CA ARG A 131 9.30 5.13 -4.00
C ARG A 131 9.40 5.59 -2.54
N GLY A 132 10.45 5.20 -1.83
CA GLY A 132 10.67 5.47 -0.40
C GLY A 132 9.93 4.55 0.57
N ALA A 133 9.03 3.68 0.12
CA ALA A 133 8.36 2.72 0.98
C ALA A 133 9.32 1.75 1.70
N LYS A 134 9.17 1.60 3.02
CA LYS A 134 9.96 0.68 3.86
C LYS A 134 9.30 -0.70 3.87
N ASN A 135 10.00 -1.80 3.63
CA ASN A 135 9.42 -3.15 3.72
C ASN A 135 10.46 -4.22 4.10
N ALA A 136 10.01 -5.36 4.62
CA ALA A 136 10.79 -6.62 4.64
C ALA A 136 10.53 -7.38 3.32
N PRO A 137 11.16 -8.53 2.99
CA PRO A 137 11.17 -9.05 1.63
C PRO A 137 9.80 -8.99 0.96
N LEU A 138 9.67 -8.12 -0.04
CA LEU A 138 8.38 -7.81 -0.62
C LEU A 138 7.95 -8.96 -1.51
N VAL A 139 6.80 -9.56 -1.21
CA VAL A 139 6.21 -10.62 -2.01
C VAL A 139 4.99 -10.07 -2.74
N ILE A 140 5.09 -9.94 -4.07
CA ILE A 140 4.02 -9.44 -4.92
C ILE A 140 3.47 -10.62 -5.73
N ASN A 141 2.25 -11.04 -5.43
CA ASN A 141 1.64 -12.26 -5.98
C ASN A 141 0.54 -12.03 -7.03
N SER A 142 0.32 -10.78 -7.47
CA SER A 142 -0.66 -10.45 -8.54
C SER A 142 -0.06 -10.03 -9.86
N LEU A 143 1.26 -10.01 -9.91
CA LEU A 143 1.99 -9.88 -11.15
C LEU A 143 1.92 -11.22 -11.90
N ARG A 144 2.05 -11.18 -13.24
CA ARG A 144 2.08 -12.39 -14.09
C ARG A 144 3.01 -13.47 -13.53
N TRP A 145 4.11 -13.04 -12.90
CA TRP A 145 4.95 -13.90 -12.08
C TRP A 145 5.01 -13.40 -10.65
N MET A 146 5.14 -14.35 -9.72
CA MET A 146 5.50 -14.04 -8.33
C MET A 146 6.81 -13.27 -8.33
N VAL A 147 6.80 -12.09 -7.68
CA VAL A 147 8.00 -11.30 -7.48
C VAL A 147 8.36 -11.30 -6.00
N TYR A 148 9.61 -11.66 -5.72
CA TYR A 148 10.21 -11.61 -4.40
C TYR A 148 11.41 -10.67 -4.45
N ILE A 149 11.42 -9.62 -3.63
CA ILE A 149 12.55 -8.70 -3.49
C ILE A 149 13.10 -8.86 -2.08
N SER A 150 14.35 -9.30 -1.95
CA SER A 150 15.02 -9.36 -0.65
C SER A 150 15.65 -8.01 -0.30
N GLY A 151 15.73 -7.70 0.99
CA GLY A 151 16.48 -6.52 1.46
C GLY A 151 17.98 -6.60 1.18
N THR A 152 18.50 -7.81 0.91
CA THR A 152 19.91 -8.08 0.61
C THR A 152 20.29 -7.84 -0.86
N GLY A 153 19.43 -7.19 -1.62
CA GLY A 153 19.70 -6.80 -3.00
C GLY A 153 19.49 -7.89 -4.06
N MET A 154 18.69 -8.91 -3.75
CA MET A 154 18.27 -9.96 -4.70
C MET A 154 16.82 -9.75 -5.10
N MET A 155 16.50 -10.04 -6.37
CA MET A 155 15.13 -10.06 -6.85
C MET A 155 14.90 -11.36 -7.62
N ARG A 156 13.76 -12.00 -7.34
CA ARG A 156 13.26 -13.15 -8.07
C ARG A 156 11.96 -12.80 -8.76
N ILE A 157 11.88 -13.09 -10.07
CA ILE A 157 10.67 -12.98 -10.89
C ILE A 157 10.41 -14.37 -11.47
N GLY A 158 9.33 -15.01 -11.03
CA GLY A 158 9.02 -16.38 -11.42
C GLY A 158 10.09 -17.37 -10.94
N CYS A 159 10.76 -18.05 -11.87
CA CYS A 159 11.89 -18.94 -11.57
C CYS A 159 13.26 -18.26 -11.72
N GLN A 160 13.32 -17.00 -12.16
CA GLN A 160 14.56 -16.27 -12.36
C GLN A 160 14.92 -15.49 -11.11
N GLU A 161 16.02 -15.84 -10.46
CA GLU A 161 16.55 -15.15 -9.28
C GLU A 161 17.94 -14.59 -9.58
N HIS A 162 18.09 -13.27 -9.47
CA HIS A 162 19.31 -12.55 -9.79
C HIS A 162 19.49 -11.34 -8.86
N SER A 163 20.72 -10.82 -8.76
CA SER A 163 20.95 -9.55 -8.05
C SER A 163 20.29 -8.39 -8.80
N ILE A 164 20.00 -7.30 -8.09
CA ILE A 164 19.41 -6.09 -8.69
C ILE A 164 20.29 -5.54 -9.83
N GLU A 165 21.61 -5.50 -9.65
CA GLU A 165 22.56 -5.04 -10.68
C GLU A 165 22.46 -5.89 -11.94
N ARG A 166 22.32 -7.20 -11.75
CA ARG A 166 22.19 -8.13 -12.86
C ARG A 166 20.88 -7.91 -13.61
N TRP A 167 19.76 -7.73 -12.90
CA TRP A 167 18.49 -7.35 -13.51
C TRP A 167 18.57 -6.03 -14.28
N LYS A 168 19.28 -5.03 -13.75
CA LYS A 168 19.51 -3.74 -14.43
C LYS A 168 20.29 -3.89 -15.74
N GLY A 169 21.17 -4.89 -15.82
CA GLY A 169 21.99 -5.18 -16.99
C GLY A 169 21.35 -6.08 -18.06
N PHE A 170 20.13 -6.59 -17.83
CA PHE A 170 19.47 -7.45 -18.83
C PHE A 170 19.01 -6.65 -20.05
N SER A 171 19.40 -7.12 -21.24
CA SER A 171 18.90 -6.60 -22.50
C SER A 171 17.50 -7.14 -22.82
N ASP A 172 16.76 -6.42 -23.67
CA ASP A 172 15.43 -6.83 -24.10
C ASP A 172 15.45 -8.21 -24.79
N GLU A 173 16.51 -8.53 -25.54
CA GLU A 173 16.69 -9.86 -26.15
C GLU A 173 16.86 -10.96 -25.10
N LEU A 174 17.61 -10.70 -24.03
CA LEU A 174 17.82 -11.68 -22.96
C LEU A 174 16.51 -11.95 -22.23
N ILE A 175 15.74 -10.90 -21.93
CA ILE A 175 14.45 -11.02 -21.24
C ILE A 175 13.44 -11.74 -22.12
N SER A 176 13.38 -11.42 -23.41
CA SER A 176 12.50 -12.09 -24.38
C SER A 176 12.75 -13.59 -24.52
N ARG A 177 13.96 -14.06 -24.18
CA ARG A 177 14.32 -15.49 -24.18
C ARG A 177 13.88 -16.22 -22.91
N MET A 178 13.50 -15.51 -21.84
CA MET A 178 13.12 -16.12 -20.57
C MET A 178 11.70 -16.71 -20.63
N ASP A 179 10.77 -15.97 -21.23
CA ASP A 179 9.38 -16.36 -21.45
C ASP A 179 8.78 -15.48 -22.56
N SER A 180 7.78 -15.98 -23.29
CA SER A 180 7.15 -15.25 -24.40
C SER A 180 6.49 -13.92 -23.99
N TYR A 181 6.17 -13.74 -22.70
CA TYR A 181 5.59 -12.50 -22.18
C TYR A 181 6.55 -11.72 -21.28
N ALA A 182 7.80 -12.18 -21.12
CA ALA A 182 8.73 -11.62 -20.14
C ALA A 182 9.07 -10.15 -20.45
N LEU A 183 9.25 -9.83 -21.73
CA LEU A 183 9.62 -8.47 -22.13
C LEU A 183 8.48 -7.48 -21.88
N GLU A 184 7.25 -7.84 -22.23
CA GLU A 184 6.06 -7.01 -22.00
C GLU A 184 5.90 -6.71 -20.51
N PHE A 185 5.93 -7.76 -19.68
CA PHE A 185 5.89 -7.65 -18.23
C PHE A 185 7.02 -6.79 -17.68
N TRP A 186 8.26 -7.02 -18.13
CA TRP A 186 9.41 -6.26 -17.65
C TRP A 186 9.23 -4.78 -18.00
N ASN A 187 8.87 -4.44 -19.23
CA ASN A 187 8.66 -3.06 -19.62
C ASN A 187 7.54 -2.37 -18.82
N GLN A 188 6.49 -3.11 -18.48
CA GLN A 188 5.38 -2.60 -17.68
C GLN A 188 5.75 -2.35 -16.21
N HIS A 189 6.59 -3.20 -15.61
CA HIS A 189 6.82 -3.20 -14.16
C HIS A 189 8.24 -2.82 -13.72
N LYS A 190 9.22 -2.75 -14.65
CA LYS A 190 10.65 -2.50 -14.37
C LYS A 190 10.88 -1.27 -13.51
N ALA A 191 10.25 -0.15 -13.82
CA ALA A 191 10.47 1.10 -13.09
C ALA A 191 10.04 0.97 -11.62
N MET A 192 8.89 0.32 -11.36
CA MET A 192 8.39 0.05 -10.02
C MET A 192 9.29 -0.96 -9.30
N LEU A 193 9.59 -2.10 -9.92
CA LEU A 193 10.41 -3.16 -9.32
C LEU A 193 11.84 -2.69 -8.98
N LEU A 194 12.52 -2.01 -9.91
CA LEU A 194 13.87 -1.50 -9.69
C LEU A 194 13.87 -0.31 -8.71
N GLY A 195 12.83 0.52 -8.70
CA GLY A 195 12.66 1.58 -7.71
C GLY A 195 12.61 1.04 -6.29
N ILE A 196 11.80 -0.01 -6.05
CA ILE A 196 11.72 -0.71 -4.76
C ILE A 196 13.09 -1.25 -4.35
N CYS A 197 13.78 -1.89 -5.29
CA CYS A 197 15.09 -2.50 -5.10
C CYS A 197 16.18 -1.48 -4.68
N ASP A 198 16.23 -0.30 -5.29
CA ASP A 198 17.24 0.72 -4.97
C ASP A 198 17.08 1.32 -3.58
N MET A 199 15.86 1.36 -3.06
CA MET A 199 15.58 1.87 -1.73
C MET A 199 16.07 0.94 -0.62
N TYR A 200 16.10 -0.37 -0.87
CA TYR A 200 16.56 -1.36 0.10
C TYR A 200 18.03 -1.22 0.46
N LYS A 201 18.87 -0.92 -0.54
CA LYS A 201 20.29 -0.65 -0.30
C LYS A 201 20.51 0.50 0.67
N HIS A 202 19.72 1.57 0.54
CA HIS A 202 19.81 2.72 1.43
C HIS A 202 19.31 2.43 2.85
N ALA A 203 18.31 1.56 3.01
CA ALA A 203 17.82 1.17 4.33
C ALA A 203 18.86 0.36 5.13
N GLU A 204 19.57 -0.59 4.50
CA GLU A 204 20.65 -1.34 5.16
C GLU A 204 21.87 -0.47 5.50
N GLU A 205 22.14 0.57 4.71
CA GLU A 205 23.22 1.53 4.97
C GLU A 205 22.86 2.45 6.15
N ALA A 206 21.61 2.94 6.21
CA ALA A 206 21.14 3.80 7.29
C ALA A 206 21.07 3.07 8.66
N GLU A 207 20.65 1.79 8.69
CA GLU A 207 20.63 1.00 9.93
C GLU A 207 22.05 0.69 10.47
N LYS A 208 23.09 0.76 9.63
CA LYS A 208 24.50 0.59 10.05
C LYS A 208 25.13 1.87 10.59
N GLU A 209 24.56 3.03 10.31
CA GLU A 209 25.04 4.33 10.82
C GLU A 209 24.43 4.69 12.19
N GLU A 210 23.42 3.96 12.65
CA GLU A 210 22.74 4.18 13.95
C GLU A 210 23.22 3.23 15.08
N VAL A 211 24.32 2.48 14.89
CA VAL A 211 24.92 1.59 15.93
C VAL A 211 26.33 2.04 16.32
#